data_AF-T1CTH4-F1
#
_entry.id   AF-T1CTH4-F1
#
_cell.length_a   1.000
_cell.length_b   1.000
_cell.length_c   1.000
_cell.angle_alpha   90.00
_cell.angle_beta   90.00
_cell.angle_gamma   90.00
#
_symmetry.space_group_name_H-M   'P 1'
#
loop_
_entity.id
_entity.type
_entity.pdbx_description
1 polymer ?
#
loop_
_entity_poly.entity_id
_entity_poly.type
_entity_poly.pdbx_seq_one_letter_code
_entity_poly.pdbx_strand_id
1 'polypeptide(L)' 'AGIGPTEMAAVLALGQLWLKVPPTIQVRVRGRLGRGVTAKDLVLRILGEIKTTGATYKAIEYAGPTIEA' A
#
# COMPACT_ATOMS: atom_id res chain seq x y z
N ALA A 1 6.04 7.50 -5.76
CA ALA A 1 7.12 8.32 -5.20
C ALA A 1 6.83 8.57 -3.72
N GLY A 2 7.87 8.74 -2.89
CA GLY A 2 7.72 9.08 -1.48
C GLY A 2 7.57 10.59 -1.30
N ILE A 3 8.56 11.23 -0.69
CA ILE A 3 8.63 12.68 -0.49
C ILE A 3 9.61 13.33 -1.48
N GLY A 4 9.47 14.63 -1.73
CA GLY A 4 10.36 15.39 -2.61
C GLY A 4 11.63 15.92 -1.91
N PRO A 5 12.51 16.62 -2.65
CA PRO A 5 13.78 17.11 -2.11
C PRO A 5 13.63 18.11 -0.95
N THR A 6 12.63 19.00 -1.02
CA THR A 6 12.38 20.00 0.03
C THR A 6 11.90 19.34 1.32
N GLU A 7 10.99 18.36 1.23
CA GLU A 7 10.58 17.59 2.40
C GLU A 7 11.74 16.78 2.99
N MET A 8 12.60 16.21 2.13
CA MET A 8 13.79 15.50 2.59
C MET A 8 14.76 16.42 3.35
N ALA A 9 14.96 17.66 2.88
CA ALA A 9 15.76 18.65 3.60
C ALA A 9 15.18 18.97 4.99
N ALA A 10 13.85 19.07 5.11
CA ALA A 10 13.18 19.29 6.39
C ALA A 10 13.38 18.10 7.35
N VAL A 11 13.30 16.86 6.87
CA VAL A 11 13.58 15.67 7.69
C VAL A 11 15.02 15.66 8.18
N LEU A 12 15.99 15.96 7.32
CA LEU A 12 17.41 16.00 7.69
C LEU A 12 17.72 17.11 8.70
N ALA A 13 17.08 18.28 8.57
CA ALA A 13 17.32 19.42 9.45
C ALA A 13 16.58 19.32 10.79
N LEU A 14 15.35 18.79 10.80
CA LEU A 14 14.43 18.89 11.94
C LEU A 14 14.04 17.52 12.54
N GLY A 15 14.37 16.41 11.88
CA GLY A 15 13.99 15.06 12.30
C GLY A 15 12.49 14.76 12.22
N GLN A 16 11.72 15.61 11.54
CA GLN A 16 10.25 15.52 11.49
C GLN A 16 9.70 15.97 10.14
N LEU A 17 8.48 15.50 9.83
CA LEU A 17 7.77 15.84 8.61
C LEU A 17 6.26 15.91 8.86
N TRP A 18 5.61 16.87 8.20
CA TRP A 18 4.15 16.93 8.16
C TRP A 18 3.57 15.95 7.15
N LEU A 19 2.64 15.12 7.61
CA LEU A 19 1.86 14.21 6.77
C LEU A 19 0.37 14.45 6.99
N LYS A 20 -0.39 14.55 5.90
CA LYS A 20 -1.86 14.51 5.98
C LYS A 20 -2.28 13.07 6.24
N VAL A 21 -3.03 12.85 7.33
CA VAL A 21 -3.55 11.51 7.68
C VAL A 21 -4.43 10.98 6.54
N PRO A 22 -4.04 9.88 5.87
CA PRO A 22 -4.84 9.31 4.80
C PRO A 22 -5.94 8.39 5.37
N PRO A 23 -7.12 8.31 4.75
CA PRO A 23 -8.05 7.22 5.02
C PRO A 23 -7.50 5.89 4.48
N THR A 24 -7.94 4.78 5.08
CA THR A 24 -7.44 3.43 4.77
C THR A 24 -8.45 2.63 3.94
N ILE A 25 -7.97 1.95 2.91
CA ILE A 25 -8.67 0.84 2.23
C ILE A 25 -8.08 -0.46 2.77
N GLN A 26 -8.90 -1.29 3.42
CA GLN A 26 -8.47 -2.61 3.85
C GLN A 26 -8.78 -3.66 2.77
N VAL A 27 -7.74 -4.31 2.27
CA VAL A 27 -7.83 -5.45 1.35
C VAL A 27 -7.66 -6.73 2.14
N ARG A 28 -8.79 -7.43 2.36
CA ARG A 28 -8.81 -8.66 3.14
C ARG A 28 -8.77 -9.90 2.24
N VAL A 29 -7.67 -10.65 2.29
CA VAL A 29 -7.44 -11.81 1.43
C VAL A 29 -7.65 -13.10 2.22
N ARG A 30 -8.42 -14.03 1.63
CA ARG A 30 -8.75 -15.33 2.22
C ARG A 30 -8.46 -16.45 1.23
N GLY A 31 -8.24 -17.65 1.76
CA GLY A 31 -7.92 -18.85 0.98
C GLY A 31 -6.42 -19.13 0.94
N ARG A 32 -6.00 -19.99 0.00
CA ARG A 32 -4.60 -20.34 -0.23
C ARG A 32 -4.25 -19.99 -1.67
N LEU A 33 -3.03 -19.51 -1.88
CA LEU A 33 -2.53 -19.31 -3.23
C LEU A 33 -2.39 -20.67 -3.93
N GLY A 34 -2.83 -20.74 -5.18
CA GLY A 34 -2.68 -21.95 -6.00
C GLY A 34 -1.21 -22.24 -6.31
N ARG A 35 -0.92 -23.45 -6.81
CA ARG A 35 0.45 -23.82 -7.21
C ARG A 35 0.96 -22.85 -8.29
N GLY A 36 2.12 -22.26 -8.04
CA GLY A 36 2.74 -21.29 -8.95
C GLY A 36 2.15 -19.88 -8.89
N VAL A 37 1.13 -19.63 -8.05
CA VAL A 37 0.59 -18.28 -7.80
C VAL A 37 1.38 -17.63 -6.68
N THR A 38 1.77 -16.38 -6.88
CA THR A 38 2.62 -15.62 -5.97
C THR A 38 1.91 -14.38 -5.43
N ALA A 39 2.54 -13.71 -4.45
CA ALA A 39 2.10 -12.40 -3.99
C ALA A 39 2.07 -11.34 -5.12
N LYS A 40 2.90 -11.50 -6.16
CA LYS A 40 2.90 -10.63 -7.33
C LYS A 40 1.59 -10.73 -8.11
N ASP A 41 1.08 -11.94 -8.29
CA ASP A 41 -0.18 -12.18 -8.99
C ASP A 41 -1.36 -11.62 -8.19
N LEU A 42 -1.31 -11.78 -6.87
CA LEU A 42 -2.30 -11.22 -5.95
C LEU A 42 -2.35 -9.69 -6.04
N VAL A 43 -1.21 -9.00 -5.93
CA VAL A 43 -1.20 -7.52 -6.02
C VAL A 43 -1.62 -7.05 -7.41
N LEU A 44 -1.26 -7.75 -8.49
CA LEU A 44 -1.72 -7.41 -9.85
C LEU A 44 -3.24 -7.58 -10.00
N ARG A 45 -3.82 -8.63 -9.41
CA ARG A 45 -5.28 -8.82 -9.38
C ARG A 45 -5.98 -7.66 -8.67
N ILE A 46 -5.45 -7.26 -7.51
CA ILE A 46 -5.98 -6.15 -6.69
C ILE A 46 -5.85 -4.81 -7.43
N LEU A 47 -4.71 -4.54 -8.06
CA LEU A 47 -4.52 -3.35 -8.93
C LEU A 47 -5.52 -3.35 -10.09
N GLY A 48 -5.84 -4.52 -10.64
CA GLY A 48 -6.89 -4.69 -11.65
C GLY A 48 -8.30 -4.33 -11.18
N GLU A 49 -8.59 -4.43 -9.87
CA GLU A 49 -9.86 -4.01 -9.26
C GLU A 49 -9.87 -2.53 -8.92
N ILE A 50 -8.84 -2.07 -8.19
CA ILE A 50 -8.74 -0.69 -7.68
C ILE A 50 -8.52 0.31 -8.82
N LYS A 51 -7.89 -0.13 -9.92
CA LYS A 51 -7.44 0.71 -11.04
C LYS A 51 -6.41 1.77 -10.58
N THR A 52 -5.87 2.50 -11.55
CA THR A 52 -4.75 3.44 -11.34
C THR A 52 -5.04 4.54 -10.30
N THR A 53 -6.30 4.98 -10.17
CA THR A 53 -6.69 6.11 -9.32
C THR A 53 -7.52 5.73 -8.10
N GLY A 54 -7.91 4.46 -7.93
CA GLY A 54 -8.84 4.06 -6.86
C GLY A 54 -8.28 4.22 -5.44
N ALA A 55 -6.95 4.23 -5.29
CA ALA A 55 -6.28 4.40 -4.01
C ALA A 55 -5.58 5.77 -3.85
N THR A 56 -5.86 6.74 -4.72
CA THR A 56 -5.25 8.08 -4.61
C THR A 56 -5.60 8.73 -3.26
N TYR A 57 -4.56 9.20 -2.55
CA TYR A 57 -4.60 9.75 -1.19
C TYR A 57 -5.09 8.78 -0.10
N LYS A 58 -5.01 7.47 -0.33
CA LYS A 58 -5.44 6.44 0.63
C LYS A 58 -4.28 5.51 0.96
N ALA A 59 -4.22 5.03 2.20
CA ALA A 59 -3.37 3.91 2.55
C ALA A 59 -4.07 2.61 2.15
N ILE A 60 -3.33 1.67 1.56
CA ILE A 60 -3.82 0.30 1.35
C ILE A 60 -3.26 -0.57 2.48
N GLU A 61 -4.14 -1.21 3.22
CA GLU A 61 -3.79 -2.16 4.28
C GLU A 61 -4.18 -3.57 3.83
N TYR A 62 -3.21 -4.49 3.84
CA TYR A 62 -3.44 -5.89 3.50
C TYR A 62 -3.64 -6.70 4.78
N ALA A 63 -4.69 -7.51 4.82
CA ALA A 63 -5.03 -8.29 6.01
C ALA A 63 -5.61 -9.67 5.65
N GLY A 64 -5.66 -10.55 6.64
CA GLY A 64 -6.35 -11.83 6.53
C GLY A 64 -5.39 -13.02 6.36
N PRO A 65 -5.94 -14.24 6.48
CA PRO A 65 -5.15 -15.44 6.69
C PRO A 65 -4.19 -15.77 5.55
N THR A 66 -4.47 -15.33 4.32
CA THR A 66 -3.55 -15.54 3.20
C THR A 66 -2.33 -14.62 3.26
N ILE A 67 -2.46 -13.45 3.89
CA ILE A 67 -1.38 -12.47 4.08
C ILE A 67 -0.53 -12.83 5.31
N GLU A 68 -1.16 -13.41 6.34
CA GLU A 68 -0.54 -13.80 7.61
C GLU A 68 0.11 -15.19 7.59
N ALA A 69 -0.10 -15.97 6.52
CA ALA A 69 0.37 -17.35 6.36
C ALA A 69 1.85 -17.47 5.96
#